data_AF-A0AB73H0Y9-F1
#
_entry.id   AF-A0AB73H0Y9-F1
#
_cell.length_a   1.000
_cell.length_b   1.000
_cell.length_c   1.000
_cell.angle_alpha   90.00
_cell.angle_beta   90.00
_cell.angle_gamma   90.00
#
_symmetry.space_group_name_H-M   'P 1'
#
loop_
_entity.id
_entity.type
_entity.pdbx_description
1 polymer ?
#
loop_
_entity_poly.entity_id
_entity_poly.type
_entity_poly.pdbx_seq_one_letter_code
_entity_poly.pdbx_strand_id
1 'polypeptide(L)'
;MGANYENGATGFRFGIRYSSETALGKATYFSWTEHSEEATVHMVFASGQLLKLNDFEEKLFDQGLFERGIRAIEMDSRNELEEAMVKALYWFWDAQRDVVPVMQFVKYWSCVETFFSTKESVVRSVSTGLATVLVAGGGDFFRPDEYVSLKRRITKLYAMRCRALHGASYQHVTSRDVADMSQWTAWMLLIMTSLLQRGYSSPESVKFQTERLDAILMRGVAAQHPTSDEAS
;
A
#
# COMPACT_ATOMS: atom_id res chain seq x y z
N MET A 1 20.57 -24.13 17.58
CA MET A 1 20.76 -23.28 16.38
C MET A 1 19.73 -22.17 16.44
N GLY A 2 20.10 -21.05 17.08
CA GLY A 2 19.26 -19.85 17.14
C GLY A 2 19.62 -18.94 15.97
N ALA A 3 18.62 -18.40 15.27
CA ALA A 3 18.84 -17.38 14.26
C ALA A 3 19.32 -16.10 14.96
N ASN A 4 20.58 -15.71 14.72
CA ASN A 4 21.13 -14.43 15.15
C ASN A 4 20.51 -13.31 14.31
N TYR A 5 19.55 -12.59 14.90
CA TYR A 5 18.90 -11.42 14.31
C TYR A 5 19.73 -10.13 14.51
N GLU A 6 21.02 -10.14 14.17
CA GLU A 6 21.92 -9.02 14.51
C GLU A 6 22.03 -7.90 13.46
N ASN A 7 21.34 -7.94 12.32
CA ASN A 7 21.51 -6.92 11.26
C ASN A 7 20.20 -6.32 10.71
N GLY A 8 19.22 -6.07 11.58
CA GLY A 8 17.93 -5.49 11.19
C GLY A 8 17.85 -3.97 11.33
N ALA A 9 18.62 -3.20 10.56
CA ALA A 9 18.49 -1.74 10.53
C ALA A 9 18.53 -1.16 9.11
N THR A 10 17.36 -1.08 8.48
CA THR A 10 17.08 -0.14 7.39
C THR A 10 15.74 0.52 7.65
N GLY A 11 15.75 1.52 8.54
CA GLY A 11 14.56 2.30 8.88
C GLY A 11 14.21 3.29 7.76
N PHE A 12 12.92 3.41 7.48
CA PHE A 12 12.31 4.66 7.06
C PHE A 12 11.41 5.10 8.23
N ARG A 13 11.30 6.41 8.47
CA ARG A 13 10.45 7.03 9.50
C ARG A 13 9.38 7.87 8.79
N PHE A 14 8.17 7.95 9.35
CA PHE A 14 7.26 9.03 9.05
C PHE A 14 7.72 10.30 9.79
N GLY A 15 7.90 11.39 9.04
CA GLY A 15 8.28 12.70 9.57
C GLY A 15 8.04 13.77 8.51
N ILE A 16 7.69 14.98 8.95
CA ILE A 16 7.47 16.14 8.07
C ILE A 16 8.86 16.66 7.65
N ARG A 17 9.12 16.83 6.35
CA ARG A 17 10.41 17.31 5.84
C ARG A 17 10.25 18.31 4.70
N TYR A 18 11.03 19.39 4.74
CA TYR A 18 10.87 20.60 3.92
C TYR A 18 11.84 20.79 2.74
N SER A 19 12.72 19.84 2.37
CA SER A 19 13.57 20.03 1.17
C SER A 19 14.08 18.75 0.49
N SER A 20 14.32 18.87 -0.82
CA SER A 20 14.62 17.82 -1.81
C SER A 20 16.10 17.39 -1.88
N GLU A 21 17.02 18.10 -1.22
CA GLU A 21 18.46 17.95 -1.41
C GLU A 21 19.11 16.77 -0.65
N THR A 22 18.33 15.95 0.03
CA THR A 22 18.87 14.82 0.81
C THR A 22 18.18 13.51 0.44
N ALA A 23 18.01 13.29 -0.87
CA ALA A 23 17.33 12.14 -1.46
C ALA A 23 18.28 11.03 -2.04
N LEU A 24 18.04 9.69 -1.94
CA LEU A 24 19.01 8.60 -2.12
C LEU A 24 18.33 7.18 -2.36
N GLY A 25 19.05 6.17 -2.92
CA GLY A 25 18.72 4.70 -3.03
C GLY A 25 19.93 3.81 -2.62
N LYS A 26 19.81 2.49 -2.33
CA LYS A 26 20.93 1.63 -1.81
C LYS A 26 21.54 0.71 -2.88
N ALA A 27 22.88 0.66 -2.92
CA ALA A 27 23.66 -0.51 -3.36
C ALA A 27 24.79 -0.77 -2.34
N THR A 28 24.90 -2.01 -1.87
CA THR A 28 26.05 -2.50 -1.08
C THR A 28 26.85 -3.41 -1.99
N TYR A 29 28.14 -3.12 -2.21
CA TYR A 29 29.05 -4.05 -2.88
C TYR A 29 30.35 -4.18 -2.11
N PHE A 30 30.97 -5.35 -2.27
CA PHE A 30 32.25 -5.68 -1.67
C PHE A 30 33.34 -5.53 -2.73
N SER A 31 34.51 -5.04 -2.33
CA SER A 31 35.71 -5.13 -3.15
C SER A 31 36.86 -5.69 -2.32
N TRP A 32 37.61 -6.60 -2.92
CA TRP A 32 38.85 -7.15 -2.39
C TRP A 32 39.93 -7.02 -3.46
N THR A 33 41.13 -6.61 -3.06
CA THR A 33 42.31 -6.58 -3.93
C THR A 33 43.24 -7.71 -3.51
N GLU A 34 43.77 -8.46 -4.48
CA GLU A 34 44.51 -9.73 -4.34
C GLU A 34 45.68 -9.74 -3.33
N HIS A 35 46.12 -8.56 -2.86
CA HIS A 35 47.27 -8.38 -1.97
C HIS A 35 46.94 -7.65 -0.65
N SER A 36 45.65 -7.56 -0.28
CA SER A 36 45.18 -6.98 0.98
C SER A 36 44.50 -8.04 1.83
N GLU A 37 44.85 -8.14 3.12
CA GLU A 37 44.14 -8.96 4.12
C GLU A 37 42.88 -8.26 4.67
N GLU A 38 42.59 -7.05 4.21
CA GLU A 38 41.45 -6.25 4.68
C GLU A 38 40.33 -6.19 3.64
N ALA A 39 39.10 -6.50 4.07
CA ALA A 39 37.88 -6.33 3.29
C ALA A 39 37.30 -4.93 3.54
N THR A 40 37.11 -4.15 2.48
CA THR A 40 36.54 -2.79 2.58
C THR A 40 35.04 -2.81 2.28
N VAL A 41 34.24 -2.20 3.16
CA VAL A 41 32.78 -2.09 3.02
C VAL A 41 32.42 -0.67 2.56
N HIS A 42 31.81 -0.56 1.39
CA HIS A 42 31.31 0.71 0.87
C HIS A 42 29.81 0.84 1.18
N MET A 43 29.42 1.94 1.84
CA MET A 43 28.02 2.25 2.15
C MET A 43 27.61 3.55 1.46
N VAL A 44 26.62 3.47 0.58
CA VAL A 44 25.91 4.63 0.02
C VAL A 44 24.46 4.55 0.48
N PHE A 45 23.99 5.59 1.17
CA PHE A 45 22.66 5.58 1.77
C PHE A 45 21.56 5.82 0.73
N ALA A 46 20.31 5.47 1.10
CA ALA A 46 19.07 5.76 0.38
C ALA A 46 18.24 6.82 1.16
N SER A 47 17.55 7.75 0.53
CA SER A 47 16.50 8.57 1.14
C SER A 47 15.14 7.96 0.90
N GLY A 48 14.18 8.47 1.68
CA GLY A 48 12.78 8.19 1.49
C GLY A 48 12.27 8.46 0.07
N GLN A 49 11.30 7.64 -0.31
CA GLN A 49 10.39 7.87 -1.43
C GLN A 49 9.51 9.07 -1.04
N LEU A 50 9.60 10.17 -1.80
CA LEU A 50 8.72 11.31 -1.61
C LEU A 50 7.32 10.92 -2.08
N LEU A 51 6.38 10.83 -1.14
CA LEU A 51 4.98 10.75 -1.48
C LEU A 51 4.55 12.15 -1.91
N LYS A 52 4.34 12.34 -3.21
CA LYS A 52 3.82 13.62 -3.71
C LYS A 52 2.37 13.73 -3.24
N LEU A 53 2.16 14.44 -2.15
CA LEU A 53 0.85 14.88 -1.71
C LEU A 53 0.45 16.00 -2.68
N ASN A 54 -0.66 15.82 -3.40
CA ASN A 54 -1.29 16.93 -4.12
C ASN A 54 -2.07 17.78 -3.09
N ASP A 55 -3.20 18.38 -3.46
CA ASP A 55 -4.14 19.13 -2.58
C ASP A 55 -4.66 18.33 -1.36
N PHE A 56 -4.24 17.07 -1.22
CA PHE A 56 -4.47 16.24 -0.04
C PHE A 56 -3.63 16.69 1.18
N GLU A 57 -2.58 17.51 0.99
CA GLU A 57 -1.75 18.06 2.06
C GLU A 57 -2.56 18.93 3.05
N GLU A 58 -3.39 19.85 2.54
CA GLU A 58 -4.26 20.67 3.39
C GLU A 58 -5.24 19.81 4.19
N LYS A 59 -5.83 18.78 3.57
CA LYS A 59 -6.75 17.84 4.25
C LYS A 59 -6.06 16.98 5.31
N LEU A 60 -4.79 16.65 5.13
CA LEU A 60 -3.99 15.86 6.07
C LEU A 60 -3.65 16.62 7.34
N PHE A 61 -3.27 17.89 7.21
CA PHE A 61 -2.81 18.72 8.33
C PHE A 61 -3.93 19.47 9.05
N ASP A 62 -4.99 19.87 8.34
CA ASP A 62 -6.12 20.61 8.94
C ASP A 62 -7.00 19.72 9.85
N GLN A 63 -6.94 18.39 9.70
CA GLN A 63 -7.86 17.47 10.39
C GLN A 63 -7.25 16.67 11.54
N GLY A 64 -5.95 16.82 11.86
CA GLY A 64 -5.29 15.98 12.88
C GLY A 64 -5.26 14.50 12.49
N LEU A 65 -5.14 14.23 11.18
CA LEU A 65 -5.26 12.90 10.56
C LEU A 65 -4.18 11.94 11.07
N PHE A 66 -2.95 12.42 11.18
CA PHE A 66 -1.85 11.68 11.78
C PHE A 66 -2.06 11.42 13.27
N GLU A 67 -2.54 12.41 14.03
CA GLU A 67 -2.80 12.24 15.46
C GLU A 67 -3.87 11.18 15.72
N ARG A 68 -4.96 11.15 14.95
CA ARG A 68 -6.02 10.16 15.14
C ARG A 68 -5.56 8.75 14.78
N GLY A 69 -4.77 8.61 13.71
CA GLY A 69 -4.16 7.32 13.34
C GLY A 69 -3.21 6.79 14.42
N ILE A 70 -2.41 7.67 15.04
CA ILE A 70 -1.51 7.31 16.14
C ILE A 70 -2.29 7.04 17.43
N ARG A 71 -3.26 7.88 17.78
CA ARG A 71 -4.12 7.66 18.97
C ARG A 71 -4.88 6.35 18.90
N ALA A 72 -5.35 5.93 17.72
CA ALA A 72 -5.99 4.64 17.55
C ALA A 72 -5.08 3.48 18.01
N ILE A 73 -3.76 3.59 17.90
CA ILE A 73 -2.81 2.58 18.41
C ILE A 73 -2.80 2.55 19.95
N GLU A 74 -2.96 3.71 20.59
CA GLU A 74 -2.85 3.88 22.04
C GLU A 74 -4.19 3.70 22.80
N MET A 75 -5.32 3.60 22.09
CA MET A 75 -6.64 3.46 22.69
C MET A 75 -6.95 2.03 23.17
N ASP A 76 -7.47 1.90 24.40
CA ASP A 76 -7.91 0.62 24.99
C ASP A 76 -9.21 0.08 24.36
N SER A 77 -10.05 0.97 23.82
CA SER A 77 -11.29 0.63 23.11
C SER A 77 -11.22 1.17 21.69
N ARG A 78 -11.35 0.28 20.71
CA ARG A 78 -11.29 0.58 19.29
C ARG A 78 -12.57 0.12 18.62
N ASN A 79 -13.07 0.88 17.65
CA ASN A 79 -14.05 0.36 16.70
C ASN A 79 -13.39 -0.63 15.73
N GLU A 80 -14.19 -1.36 14.95
CA GLU A 80 -13.69 -2.39 14.05
C GLU A 80 -12.75 -1.85 12.97
N LEU A 81 -12.98 -0.62 12.49
CA LEU A 81 -12.12 0.00 11.48
C LEU A 81 -10.79 0.49 12.08
N GLU A 82 -10.79 0.98 13.31
CA GLU A 82 -9.58 1.31 14.08
C GLU A 82 -8.74 0.05 14.35
N GLU A 83 -9.39 -1.05 14.73
CA GLU A 83 -8.72 -2.33 14.92
C GLU A 83 -8.13 -2.87 13.60
N ALA A 84 -8.85 -2.74 12.49
CA ALA A 84 -8.32 -3.06 11.16
C ALA A 84 -7.12 -2.17 10.81
N MET A 85 -7.19 -0.87 11.12
CA MET A 85 -6.09 0.08 10.90
C MET A 85 -4.82 -0.31 11.68
N VAL A 86 -4.95 -0.69 12.95
CA VAL A 86 -3.79 -1.13 13.75
C VAL A 86 -3.13 -2.37 13.14
N LYS A 87 -3.92 -3.36 12.72
CA LYS A 87 -3.42 -4.56 12.02
C LYS A 87 -2.76 -4.19 10.69
N ALA A 88 -3.35 -3.26 9.94
CA ALA A 88 -2.83 -2.79 8.68
C ALA A 88 -1.47 -2.11 8.87
N LEU A 89 -1.35 -1.23 9.87
CA LEU A 89 -0.10 -0.54 10.21
C LEU A 89 0.99 -1.51 10.65
N TYR A 90 0.64 -2.53 11.44
CA TYR A 90 1.57 -3.61 11.79
C TYR A 90 2.14 -4.29 10.52
N TRP A 91 1.28 -4.74 9.62
CA TRP A 91 1.72 -5.39 8.38
C TRP A 91 2.51 -4.47 7.47
N PHE A 92 2.12 -3.20 7.39
CA PHE A 92 2.81 -2.20 6.59
C PHE A 92 4.24 -1.97 7.10
N TRP A 93 4.41 -1.77 8.42
CA TRP A 93 5.74 -1.61 9.02
C TRP A 93 6.58 -2.87 8.93
N ASP A 94 5.98 -4.05 9.12
CA ASP A 94 6.69 -5.33 8.99
C ASP A 94 7.10 -5.62 7.53
N ALA A 95 6.30 -5.19 6.54
CA ALA A 95 6.67 -5.25 5.13
C ALA A 95 7.93 -4.43 4.86
N GLN A 96 8.01 -3.23 5.42
CA GLN A 96 9.11 -2.32 5.15
C GLN A 96 10.43 -2.73 5.81
N ARG A 97 10.36 -3.59 6.84
CA ARG A 97 11.54 -4.18 7.49
C ARG A 97 12.03 -5.44 6.80
N ASP A 98 11.24 -6.03 5.91
CA ASP A 98 11.60 -7.26 5.22
C ASP A 98 12.62 -6.97 4.11
N VAL A 99 13.59 -7.86 3.96
CA VAL A 99 14.66 -7.76 2.95
C VAL A 99 14.35 -8.57 1.69
N VAL A 100 13.34 -9.44 1.74
CA VAL A 100 12.94 -10.32 0.64
C VAL A 100 11.77 -9.70 -0.12
N PRO A 101 11.93 -9.29 -1.40
CA PRO A 101 10.89 -8.57 -2.15
C PRO A 101 9.53 -9.28 -2.22
N VAL A 102 9.53 -10.60 -2.40
CA VAL A 102 8.28 -11.37 -2.42
C VAL A 102 7.57 -11.36 -1.07
N MET A 103 8.31 -11.30 0.04
CA MET A 103 7.73 -11.21 1.39
C MET A 103 7.24 -9.80 1.69
N GLN A 104 7.97 -8.76 1.28
CA GLN A 104 7.47 -7.37 1.29
C GLN A 104 6.11 -7.29 0.57
N PHE A 105 6.05 -7.85 -0.65
CA PHE A 105 4.85 -7.90 -1.46
C PHE A 105 3.68 -8.61 -0.77
N VAL A 106 3.92 -9.80 -0.20
CA VAL A 106 2.91 -10.56 0.55
C VAL A 106 2.40 -9.77 1.76
N LYS A 107 3.29 -9.11 2.51
CA LYS A 107 2.92 -8.33 3.70
C LYS A 107 2.13 -7.07 3.35
N TYR A 108 2.46 -6.38 2.25
CA TYR A 108 1.61 -5.29 1.74
C TYR A 108 0.21 -5.78 1.37
N TRP A 109 0.08 -6.97 0.79
CA TRP A 109 -1.24 -7.57 0.58
C TRP A 109 -1.96 -7.92 1.88
N SER A 110 -1.25 -8.45 2.87
CA SER A 110 -1.84 -8.68 4.20
C SER A 110 -2.37 -7.39 4.82
N CYS A 111 -1.68 -6.26 4.60
CA CYS A 111 -2.18 -4.94 4.99
C CYS A 111 -3.50 -4.59 4.28
N VAL A 112 -3.57 -4.73 2.96
CA VAL A 112 -4.79 -4.46 2.18
C VAL A 112 -5.95 -5.38 2.59
N GLU A 113 -5.67 -6.67 2.85
CA GLU A 113 -6.66 -7.68 3.23
C GLU A 113 -7.34 -7.36 4.57
N THR A 114 -6.71 -6.60 5.47
CA THR A 114 -7.32 -6.18 6.74
C THR A 114 -8.63 -5.40 6.56
N PHE A 115 -8.78 -4.68 5.44
CA PHE A 115 -9.96 -3.86 5.17
C PHE A 115 -10.97 -4.53 4.24
N PHE A 116 -10.50 -5.38 3.31
CA PHE A 116 -11.33 -5.82 2.19
C PHE A 116 -11.50 -7.33 2.06
N SER A 117 -10.86 -8.14 2.92
CA SER A 117 -11.03 -9.59 2.85
C SER A 117 -12.39 -10.01 3.42
N THR A 118 -13.22 -10.65 2.59
CA THR A 118 -14.51 -11.24 3.02
C THR A 118 -14.63 -12.69 2.56
N LYS A 119 -15.43 -13.49 3.28
CA LYS A 119 -15.48 -14.96 3.12
C LYS A 119 -15.96 -15.45 1.75
N GLU A 120 -16.68 -14.63 0.99
CA GLU A 120 -17.41 -15.07 -0.22
C GLU A 120 -16.62 -14.92 -1.53
N SER A 121 -15.71 -13.93 -1.65
CA SER A 121 -14.83 -13.78 -2.82
C SER A 121 -13.67 -12.83 -2.54
N VAL A 122 -12.63 -13.34 -1.86
CA VAL A 122 -11.50 -12.52 -1.38
C VAL A 122 -10.84 -11.73 -2.52
N VAL A 123 -10.56 -12.36 -3.67
CA VAL A 123 -9.89 -11.71 -4.81
C VAL A 123 -10.69 -10.52 -5.34
N ARG A 124 -12.00 -10.72 -5.57
CA ARG A 124 -12.88 -9.67 -6.11
C ARG A 124 -13.03 -8.55 -5.09
N SER A 125 -13.29 -8.90 -3.84
CA SER A 125 -13.48 -7.95 -2.74
C SER A 125 -12.25 -7.08 -2.54
N VAL A 126 -11.06 -7.68 -2.46
CA VAL A 126 -9.77 -6.97 -2.31
C VAL A 126 -9.47 -6.09 -3.52
N SER A 127 -9.65 -6.62 -4.73
CA SER A 127 -9.30 -5.88 -5.95
C SER A 127 -10.24 -4.70 -6.18
N THR A 128 -11.54 -4.89 -5.97
CA THR A 128 -12.54 -3.81 -6.04
C THR A 128 -12.30 -2.78 -4.94
N GLY A 129 -12.14 -3.22 -3.69
CA GLY A 129 -11.95 -2.33 -2.55
C GLY A 129 -10.74 -1.41 -2.73
N LEU A 130 -9.57 -1.98 -3.03
CA LEU A 130 -8.35 -1.21 -3.21
C LEU A 130 -8.45 -0.25 -4.40
N ALA A 131 -8.91 -0.72 -5.58
CA ALA A 131 -9.04 0.14 -6.76
C ALA A 131 -10.00 1.31 -6.52
N THR A 132 -11.15 1.03 -5.91
CA THR A 132 -12.18 2.05 -5.67
C THR A 132 -11.72 3.06 -4.62
N VAL A 133 -11.04 2.63 -3.56
CA VAL A 133 -10.46 3.56 -2.58
C VAL A 133 -9.43 4.48 -3.23
N LEU A 134 -8.53 3.94 -4.05
CA LEU A 134 -7.49 4.76 -4.70
C LEU A 134 -8.02 5.80 -5.69
N VAL A 135 -9.18 5.55 -6.31
CA VAL A 135 -9.81 6.47 -7.29
C VAL A 135 -10.85 7.40 -6.65
N ALA A 136 -11.69 6.86 -5.76
CA ALA A 136 -12.87 7.57 -5.24
C ALA A 136 -12.82 7.83 -3.72
N GLY A 137 -11.71 7.49 -3.06
CA GLY A 137 -11.48 7.75 -1.64
C GLY A 137 -11.25 9.22 -1.26
N GLY A 138 -11.17 10.10 -2.26
CA GLY A 138 -10.98 11.54 -2.09
C GLY A 138 -9.52 11.99 -1.96
N GLY A 139 -8.57 11.11 -2.31
CA GLY A 139 -7.14 11.39 -2.36
C GLY A 139 -6.61 11.83 -3.73
N ASP A 140 -7.43 11.74 -4.79
CA ASP A 140 -7.10 12.13 -6.16
C ASP A 140 -5.77 11.55 -6.69
N PHE A 141 -5.43 10.33 -6.24
CA PHE A 141 -4.20 9.62 -6.65
C PHE A 141 -4.31 9.01 -8.05
N PHE A 142 -5.53 8.65 -8.45
CA PHE A 142 -5.87 8.13 -9.77
C PHE A 142 -7.17 8.76 -10.24
N ARG A 143 -7.27 8.98 -11.55
CA ARG A 143 -8.48 9.55 -12.16
C ARG A 143 -9.55 8.48 -12.42
N PRO A 144 -10.84 8.86 -12.52
CA PRO A 144 -11.91 7.92 -12.84
C PRO A 144 -11.70 7.14 -14.15
N ASP A 145 -11.08 7.74 -15.17
CA ASP A 145 -10.77 7.08 -16.45
C ASP A 145 -9.67 6.01 -16.34
N GLU A 146 -8.88 6.02 -15.28
CA GLU A 146 -7.84 5.01 -14.99
C GLU A 146 -8.39 3.81 -14.20
N TYR A 147 -9.66 3.86 -13.76
CA TYR A 147 -10.22 2.87 -12.84
C TYR A 147 -10.12 1.42 -13.37
N VAL A 148 -10.49 1.21 -14.63
CA VAL A 148 -10.53 -0.15 -15.20
C VAL A 148 -9.14 -0.74 -15.38
N SER A 149 -8.17 0.06 -15.84
CA SER A 149 -6.78 -0.41 -16.00
C SER A 149 -6.13 -0.67 -14.64
N LEU A 150 -6.38 0.19 -13.64
CA LEU A 150 -5.93 0.02 -12.27
C LEU A 150 -6.50 -1.26 -11.64
N LYS A 151 -7.82 -1.47 -11.71
CA LYS A 151 -8.48 -2.66 -11.16
C LYS A 151 -7.95 -3.96 -11.77
N ARG A 152 -7.72 -3.98 -13.10
CA ARG A 152 -7.07 -5.11 -13.78
C ARG A 152 -5.65 -5.36 -13.28
N ARG A 153 -4.85 -4.31 -13.09
CA ARG A 153 -3.48 -4.42 -12.57
C ARG A 153 -3.46 -4.94 -11.14
N ILE A 154 -4.31 -4.41 -10.27
CA ILE A 154 -4.48 -4.87 -8.88
C ILE A 154 -4.87 -6.36 -8.86
N THR A 155 -5.82 -6.77 -9.70
CA THR A 155 -6.25 -8.18 -9.79
C THR A 155 -5.09 -9.10 -10.21
N LYS A 156 -4.27 -8.68 -11.18
CA LYS A 156 -3.07 -9.42 -11.61
C LYS A 156 -2.05 -9.54 -10.46
N LEU A 157 -1.79 -8.46 -9.74
CA LEU A 157 -0.88 -8.46 -8.59
C LEU A 157 -1.41 -9.36 -7.46
N TYR A 158 -2.72 -9.38 -7.21
CA TYR A 158 -3.30 -10.27 -6.21
C TYR A 158 -3.12 -11.75 -6.59
N ALA A 159 -3.31 -12.10 -7.87
CA ALA A 159 -3.03 -13.45 -8.36
C ALA A 159 -1.55 -13.86 -8.16
N MET A 160 -0.62 -12.91 -8.31
CA MET A 160 0.80 -13.13 -8.01
C MET A 160 1.03 -13.41 -6.51
N ARG A 161 0.29 -12.76 -5.62
CA ARG A 161 0.36 -13.03 -4.17
C ARG A 161 -0.13 -14.44 -3.84
N CYS A 162 -1.25 -14.87 -4.41
CA CYS A 162 -1.73 -16.25 -4.26
C CYS A 162 -0.68 -17.26 -4.73
N ARG A 163 0.00 -16.99 -5.86
CA ARG A 163 1.08 -17.84 -6.36
C ARG A 163 2.29 -17.88 -5.42
N ALA A 164 2.65 -16.76 -4.82
CA ALA A 164 3.76 -16.70 -3.86
C ALA A 164 3.47 -17.56 -2.61
N LEU A 165 2.25 -17.47 -2.07
CA LEU A 165 1.87 -18.22 -0.86
C LEU A 165 1.60 -19.71 -1.09
N HIS A 166 0.85 -20.05 -2.13
CA HIS A 166 0.45 -21.45 -2.36
C HIS A 166 1.45 -22.24 -3.19
N GLY A 167 2.17 -21.57 -4.09
CA GLY A 167 3.14 -22.19 -4.98
C GLY A 167 4.59 -22.03 -4.54
N ALA A 168 4.85 -21.34 -3.42
CA ALA A 168 6.19 -20.99 -2.94
C ALA A 168 7.09 -20.38 -4.05
N SER A 169 6.48 -19.66 -5.00
CA SER A 169 7.19 -19.02 -6.10
C SER A 169 7.71 -17.66 -5.64
N TYR A 170 8.97 -17.33 -5.93
CA TYR A 170 9.64 -16.13 -5.39
C TYR A 170 10.30 -15.24 -6.45
N GLN A 171 10.33 -15.66 -7.72
CA GLN A 171 11.02 -14.94 -8.80
C GLN A 171 10.06 -14.10 -9.68
N HIS A 172 8.75 -14.24 -9.51
CA HIS A 172 7.77 -13.57 -10.37
C HIS A 172 7.39 -12.16 -9.93
N VAL A 173 7.79 -11.75 -8.72
CA VAL A 173 7.55 -10.40 -8.17
C VAL A 173 8.77 -9.53 -8.44
N THR A 174 8.57 -8.42 -9.14
CA THR A 174 9.63 -7.45 -9.45
C THR A 174 9.71 -6.35 -8.39
N SER A 175 10.84 -5.65 -8.31
CA SER A 175 10.99 -4.46 -7.45
C SER A 175 9.96 -3.37 -7.77
N ARG A 176 9.53 -3.26 -9.03
CA ARG A 176 8.47 -2.33 -9.44
C ARG A 176 7.12 -2.74 -8.86
N ASP A 177 6.79 -4.03 -8.86
CA ASP A 177 5.54 -4.52 -8.25
C ASP A 177 5.52 -4.24 -6.74
N VAL A 178 6.67 -4.37 -6.06
CA VAL A 178 6.80 -4.01 -4.64
C VAL A 178 6.64 -2.51 -4.41
N ALA A 179 7.26 -1.68 -5.26
CA ALA A 179 7.16 -0.23 -5.16
C ALA A 179 5.72 0.26 -5.39
N ASP A 180 5.04 -0.27 -6.41
CA ASP A 180 3.61 0.00 -6.69
C ASP A 180 2.77 -0.35 -5.45
N MET A 181 2.94 -1.56 -4.89
CA MET A 181 2.19 -2.00 -3.72
C MET A 181 2.48 -1.15 -2.49
N SER A 182 3.73 -0.83 -2.20
CA SER A 182 4.12 0.02 -1.08
C SER A 182 3.41 1.37 -1.13
N GLN A 183 3.44 2.01 -2.31
CA GLN A 183 2.80 3.30 -2.54
C GLN A 183 1.28 3.22 -2.43
N TRP A 184 0.64 2.23 -3.04
CA TRP A 184 -0.81 2.06 -3.00
C TRP A 184 -1.32 1.73 -1.60
N THR A 185 -0.58 0.91 -0.85
CA THR A 185 -0.92 0.62 0.54
C THR A 185 -0.78 1.87 1.40
N ALA A 186 0.26 2.69 1.21
CA ALA A 186 0.40 3.96 1.92
C ALA A 186 -0.77 4.91 1.63
N TRP A 187 -1.14 5.09 0.37
CA TRP A 187 -2.28 5.90 -0.04
C TRP A 187 -3.60 5.39 0.54
N MET A 188 -3.83 4.08 0.50
CA MET A 188 -4.99 3.45 1.12
C MET A 188 -5.05 3.75 2.61
N LEU A 189 -3.95 3.62 3.36
CA LEU A 189 -3.91 3.92 4.80
C LEU A 189 -4.30 5.38 5.09
N LEU A 190 -3.79 6.34 4.31
CA LEU A 190 -4.17 7.76 4.45
C LEU A 190 -5.68 7.96 4.22
N ILE A 191 -6.24 7.31 3.20
CA ILE A 191 -7.67 7.38 2.91
C ILE A 191 -8.48 6.75 4.05
N MET A 192 -8.09 5.57 4.54
CA MET A 192 -8.77 4.90 5.65
C MET A 192 -8.80 5.77 6.91
N THR A 193 -7.71 6.48 7.20
CA THR A 193 -7.68 7.44 8.32
C THR A 193 -8.61 8.63 8.08
N SER A 194 -8.68 9.15 6.86
CA SER A 194 -9.69 10.16 6.47
C SER A 194 -11.12 9.63 6.63
N LEU A 195 -11.39 8.35 6.32
CA LEU A 195 -12.71 7.76 6.49
C LEU A 195 -13.08 7.61 7.98
N LEU A 196 -12.13 7.21 8.84
CA LEU A 196 -12.30 7.22 10.29
C LEU A 196 -12.69 8.61 10.81
N GLN A 197 -12.07 9.67 10.27
CA GLN A 197 -12.42 11.05 10.60
C GLN A 197 -13.84 11.44 10.20
N ARG A 198 -14.29 10.95 9.04
CA ARG A 198 -15.66 11.15 8.54
C ARG A 198 -16.71 10.28 9.23
N GLY A 199 -16.33 9.52 10.26
CA GLY A 199 -17.26 8.75 11.10
C GLY A 199 -17.49 7.31 10.66
N TYR A 200 -16.70 6.78 9.72
CA TYR A 200 -16.72 5.35 9.41
C TYR A 200 -16.14 4.57 10.61
N SER A 201 -16.76 3.45 10.96
CA SER A 201 -16.43 2.69 12.17
C SER A 201 -16.23 1.19 11.95
N SER A 202 -16.46 0.69 10.73
CA SER A 202 -16.22 -0.72 10.39
C SER A 202 -15.69 -0.91 8.95
N PRO A 203 -14.86 -1.94 8.69
CA PRO A 203 -14.47 -2.32 7.34
C PRO A 203 -15.68 -2.63 6.43
N GLU A 204 -16.75 -3.20 7.00
CA GLU A 204 -17.99 -3.49 6.28
C GLU A 204 -18.65 -2.23 5.72
N SER A 205 -18.67 -1.13 6.49
CA SER A 205 -19.22 0.15 6.02
C SER A 205 -18.41 0.75 4.87
N VAL A 206 -17.09 0.61 4.92
CA VAL A 206 -16.19 1.03 3.83
C VAL A 206 -16.43 0.16 2.60
N LYS A 207 -16.52 -1.16 2.79
CA LYS A 207 -16.80 -2.13 1.73
C LYS A 207 -18.09 -1.78 0.98
N PHE A 208 -19.19 -1.57 1.71
CA PHE A 208 -20.47 -1.18 1.11
C PHE A 208 -20.34 0.06 0.20
N GLN A 209 -19.60 1.08 0.64
CA GLN A 209 -19.36 2.26 -0.18
C GLN A 209 -18.47 1.97 -1.39
N THR A 210 -17.43 1.13 -1.23
CA THR A 210 -16.58 0.76 -2.37
C THR A 210 -17.31 -0.05 -3.43
N GLU A 211 -18.27 -0.90 -3.05
CA GLU A 211 -19.11 -1.65 -4.00
C GLU A 211 -20.10 -0.72 -4.72
N ARG A 212 -20.72 0.21 -3.99
CA ARG A 212 -21.59 1.23 -4.59
C ARG A 212 -20.83 2.09 -5.61
N LEU A 213 -19.63 2.53 -5.26
CA LEU A 213 -18.80 3.38 -6.12
C LEU A 213 -18.20 2.60 -7.31
N ASP A 214 -17.84 1.33 -7.13
CA ASP A 214 -17.43 0.43 -8.24
C ASP A 214 -18.53 0.38 -9.32
N ALA A 215 -19.78 0.16 -8.91
CA ALA A 215 -20.90 0.14 -9.85
C ALA A 215 -21.06 1.46 -10.62
N ILE A 216 -20.82 2.60 -9.98
CA ILE A 216 -20.88 3.92 -10.62
C ILE A 216 -19.71 4.11 -11.59
N LEU A 217 -18.49 3.81 -11.16
CA LEU A 217 -17.28 3.95 -11.98
C LEU A 217 -17.35 3.04 -13.22
N MET A 218 -17.82 1.81 -13.07
CA MET A 218 -18.03 0.88 -14.19
C MET A 218 -19.07 1.39 -15.19
N ARG A 219 -20.18 2.00 -14.72
CA ARG A 219 -21.19 2.61 -15.61
C ARG A 219 -20.66 3.86 -16.32
N GLY A 220 -19.89 4.69 -15.62
CA GLY A 220 -19.27 5.88 -16.22
C GLY A 220 -18.33 5.53 -17.37
N VAL A 221 -17.58 4.43 -17.24
CA VAL A 221 -16.72 3.93 -18.33
C VAL A 221 -17.54 3.38 -19.50
N ALA A 222 -18.62 2.64 -19.24
CA ALA A 222 -19.52 2.14 -20.29
C ALA A 222 -20.18 3.27 -21.08
N ALA A 223 -20.55 4.37 -20.42
CA ALA A 223 -21.14 5.55 -21.08
C ALA A 223 -20.13 6.35 -21.93
N GLN A 224 -18.83 6.27 -21.63
CA GLN A 224 -17.77 6.93 -22.41
C GLN A 224 -17.34 6.12 -23.64
N HIS A 225 -17.63 4.81 -23.65
CA HIS A 225 -17.36 3.91 -24.77
C HIS A 225 -18.60 3.08 -25.09
N PRO A 226 -19.67 3.69 -25.67
CA PRO A 226 -20.83 2.93 -26.10
C PRO A 226 -20.39 1.88 -27.12
N THR A 227 -20.65 0.61 -26.79
CA THR A 227 -20.47 -0.49 -27.73
C THR A 227 -21.33 -0.25 -28.96
N SER A 228 -20.76 -0.44 -30.15
CA SER A 228 -21.37 -0.19 -31.46
C SER A 228 -22.64 -0.99 -31.79
N ASP A 229 -23.21 -1.71 -30.82
CA ASP A 229 -24.35 -2.60 -31.00
C ASP A 229 -25.71 -1.93 -30.68
N GLU A 230 -25.73 -0.68 -30.21
CA GLU A 230 -26.99 0.08 -29.97
C GLU A 230 -27.32 1.09 -31.08
N ALA A 231 -26.63 1.03 -32.23
CA ALA A 231 -26.95 1.78 -33.43
C ALA A 231 -27.36 0.85 -34.57
N SER A 232 -28.49 0.15 -34.42
CA SER A 232 -29.21 -0.53 -35.51
C SER A 232 -30.69 -0.67 -35.17
#